data_AF-A0A958F3G9-F1
#
_entry.id   AF-A0A958F3G9-F1
#
_cell.length_a   1.000
_cell.length_b   1.000
_cell.length_c   1.000
_cell.angle_alpha   90.00
_cell.angle_beta   90.00
_cell.angle_gamma   90.00
#
_symmetry.space_group_name_H-M   'P 1'
#
loop_
_entity.id
_entity.type
_entity.pdbx_description
1 polymer ?
#
loop_
_entity_poly.entity_id
_entity_poly.type
_entity_poly.pdbx_seq_one_letter_code
_entity_poly.pdbx_strand_id
1 'polypeptide(L)'
;MGAISVRLPDDLKEKAMKLAKKKKMSFNSLINHWLQAAVTQDETLEWMKRQLSGKDPEQLIRDFGSFLEQSTPGDEPSLDEIESAME
;
A
#
# COMPACT_ATOMS: atom_id res chain seq x y z
N MET A 1 -7.36 21.49 -4.31
CA MET A 1 -8.15 20.25 -4.24
C MET A 1 -9.16 20.25 -5.38
N GLY A 2 -9.20 19.20 -6.19
CA GLY A 2 -10.22 19.03 -7.23
C GLY A 2 -11.43 18.26 -6.67
N ALA A 3 -12.64 18.60 -7.12
CA ALA A 3 -13.85 17.84 -6.79
C ALA A 3 -14.15 16.84 -7.91
N ILE A 4 -14.31 15.56 -7.55
CA ILE A 4 -14.72 14.51 -8.49
C ILE A 4 -16.20 14.21 -8.25
N SER A 5 -17.01 14.31 -9.31
CA SER A 5 -18.39 13.83 -9.30
C SER A 5 -18.46 12.53 -10.09
N VAL A 6 -18.98 11.49 -9.45
CA VAL A 6 -19.11 10.15 -10.04
C VAL A 6 -20.53 9.64 -9.87
N ARG A 7 -21.08 9.05 -10.94
CA ARG A 7 -22.35 8.32 -10.89
C ARG A 7 -22.05 6.86 -10.57
N LEU A 8 -22.68 6.37 -9.52
CA LEU A 8 -22.55 4.99 -9.05
C LEU A 8 -23.92 4.33 -9.07
N PRO A 9 -24.01 3.04 -9.40
CA PRO A 9 -25.21 2.25 -9.11
C PRO A 9 -25.60 2.37 -7.63
N ASP A 10 -26.91 2.43 -7.36
CA ASP A 10 -27.41 2.64 -5.99
C ASP A 10 -26.98 1.52 -5.04
N ASP A 11 -26.95 0.27 -5.51
CA ASP A 11 -26.52 -0.88 -4.71
C ASP A 11 -25.03 -0.77 -4.29
N LEU A 12 -24.18 -0.30 -5.21
CA LEU A 12 -22.76 -0.09 -4.95
C LEU A 12 -22.55 1.06 -3.98
N LYS A 13 -23.31 2.15 -4.14
CA LYS A 13 -23.30 3.28 -3.22
C LYS A 13 -23.65 2.84 -1.80
N GLU A 14 -24.70 2.05 -1.63
CA GLU A 14 -25.10 1.52 -0.33
C GLU A 14 -24.02 0.64 0.32
N LYS A 15 -23.43 -0.29 -0.46
CA LYS A 15 -22.34 -1.14 0.02
C LYS A 15 -21.14 -0.32 0.46
N ALA A 16 -20.74 0.68 -0.33
CA ALA A 16 -19.62 1.55 -0.03
C ALA A 16 -19.90 2.45 1.20
N MET A 17 -21.13 2.97 1.37
CA MET A 17 -21.52 3.70 2.58
C MET A 17 -21.47 2.81 3.83
N LYS A 18 -21.95 1.57 3.75
CA LYS A 18 -21.84 0.60 4.86
C LYS A 18 -20.38 0.31 5.21
N LEU A 19 -19.51 0.17 4.20
CA LEU A 19 -18.08 -0.03 4.39
C LEU A 19 -17.40 1.18 5.05
N ALA A 20 -17.75 2.40 4.62
CA ALA A 20 -17.24 3.64 5.20
C ALA A 20 -17.59 3.74 6.70
N LYS A 21 -18.85 3.44 7.04
CA LYS A 21 -19.31 3.38 8.44
C LYS A 21 -18.54 2.35 9.26
N LYS A 22 -18.32 1.14 8.72
CA LYS A 22 -17.53 0.09 9.39
C LYS A 22 -16.10 0.54 9.67
N LYS A 23 -15.50 1.28 8.75
CA LYS A 23 -14.13 1.83 8.85
C LYS A 23 -14.06 3.19 9.59
N LYS A 24 -15.17 3.66 10.19
CA LYS A 24 -15.27 4.95 10.89
C LYS A 24 -14.78 6.16 10.06
N MET A 25 -15.06 6.16 8.76
CA MET A 25 -14.66 7.24 7.85
C MET A 25 -15.85 7.74 7.02
N SER A 26 -15.74 8.97 6.47
CA SER A 26 -16.74 9.51 5.57
C SER A 26 -16.74 8.75 4.23
N PHE A 27 -17.86 8.77 3.50
CA PHE A 27 -17.93 8.18 2.17
C PHE A 27 -16.88 8.79 1.22
N ASN A 28 -16.74 10.12 1.22
CA ASN A 28 -15.75 10.80 0.38
C ASN A 28 -14.31 10.42 0.77
N SER A 29 -14.04 10.28 2.07
CA SER A 29 -12.73 9.80 2.56
C SER A 29 -12.45 8.38 2.10
N LEU A 30 -13.45 7.49 2.12
CA LEU A 30 -13.31 6.13 1.61
C LEU A 30 -13.00 6.12 0.11
N ILE A 31 -13.73 6.91 -0.69
CA ILE A 31 -13.52 6.98 -2.14
C ILE A 31 -12.12 7.53 -2.45
N ASN A 32 -11.70 8.60 -1.79
CA ASN A 32 -10.36 9.16 -1.98
C ASN A 32 -9.25 8.17 -1.59
N HIS A 33 -9.40 7.50 -0.44
CA HIS A 33 -8.45 6.48 -0.01
C HIS A 33 -8.37 5.32 -1.01
N TRP A 34 -9.51 4.85 -1.50
CA TRP A 34 -9.54 3.77 -2.49
C TRP A 34 -8.91 4.20 -3.82
N LEU A 35 -9.21 5.41 -4.29
CA LEU A 35 -8.58 5.97 -5.49
C LEU A 35 -7.06 6.06 -5.33
N GLN A 36 -6.59 6.58 -4.20
CA GLN A 36 -5.15 6.65 -3.92
C GLN A 36 -4.53 5.25 -3.90
N ALA A 37 -5.14 4.29 -3.21
CA ALA A 37 -4.64 2.92 -3.17
C ALA A 37 -4.59 2.27 -4.56
N ALA A 38 -5.61 2.49 -5.39
CA ALA A 38 -5.64 1.97 -6.76
C ALA A 38 -4.55 2.57 -7.64
N VAL A 39 -4.34 3.89 -7.57
CA VAL A 39 -3.28 4.59 -8.32
C VAL A 39 -1.90 4.10 -7.85
N THR A 40 -1.65 4.08 -6.54
CA THR A 40 -0.37 3.63 -5.98
C THR A 40 -0.08 2.18 -6.34
N GLN A 41 -1.09 1.30 -6.34
CA GLN A 41 -0.93 -0.08 -6.75
C GLN A 41 -0.49 -0.19 -8.22
N ASP A 42 -1.15 0.55 -9.11
CA ASP A 42 -0.84 0.53 -10.54
C ASP A 42 0.58 1.08 -10.81
N GLU A 43 0.92 2.22 -10.20
CA GLU A 43 2.26 2.81 -10.28
C GLU A 43 3.34 1.89 -9.72
N THR A 44 3.05 1.20 -8.61
CA THR A 44 3.98 0.23 -8.01
C THR A 44 4.22 -0.94 -8.95
N LEU A 45 3.16 -1.49 -9.55
CA LEU A 45 3.28 -2.59 -10.52
C LEU A 45 4.07 -2.17 -11.76
N GLU A 46 3.83 -0.96 -12.26
CA GLU A 46 4.58 -0.42 -13.39
C GLU A 46 6.06 -0.21 -13.04
N TRP A 47 6.33 0.39 -11.88
CA TRP A 47 7.69 0.57 -11.38
C TRP A 47 8.40 -0.77 -11.22
N MET A 48 7.75 -1.78 -10.62
CA MET A 48 8.30 -3.13 -10.49
C MET A 48 8.61 -3.75 -11.84
N LYS A 49 7.69 -3.66 -12.81
CA LYS A 49 7.93 -4.14 -14.17
C LYS A 49 9.16 -3.48 -14.78
N ARG A 50 9.32 -2.16 -14.63
CA ARG A 50 10.49 -1.43 -15.12
C ARG A 50 11.78 -1.86 -14.43
N GLN A 51 11.76 -2.05 -13.11
CA GLN A 51 12.95 -2.45 -12.34
C GLN A 51 13.37 -3.89 -12.61
N LEU A 52 12.42 -4.77 -12.91
CA LEU A 52 12.65 -6.19 -13.20
C LEU A 52 12.86 -6.46 -14.69
N SER A 53 12.52 -5.51 -15.57
CA SER A 53 12.69 -5.64 -17.01
C SER A 53 14.15 -5.88 -17.37
N GLY A 54 14.41 -7.00 -18.07
CA GLY A 54 15.75 -7.37 -18.52
C GLY A 54 16.65 -7.94 -17.43
N LYS A 55 16.16 -8.13 -16.20
CA LYS A 55 16.90 -8.83 -15.14
C LYS A 55 16.62 -10.32 -15.18
N ASP A 56 17.66 -11.12 -14.95
CA ASP A 56 17.54 -12.56 -14.78
C ASP A 56 16.99 -12.87 -13.36
N PRO A 57 15.86 -13.58 -13.25
CA PRO A 57 15.30 -13.98 -11.96
C PRO A 57 16.28 -14.76 -11.07
N GLU A 58 17.12 -15.64 -11.64
CA GLU A 58 18.08 -16.39 -10.84
C GLU A 58 19.16 -15.49 -10.25
N GLN A 59 19.64 -14.52 -11.04
CA GLN A 59 20.61 -13.55 -10.57
C GLN A 59 20.04 -12.65 -9.47
N LEU A 60 18.79 -12.20 -9.62
CA LEU A 60 18.09 -11.41 -8.60
C LEU A 60 17.98 -12.16 -7.26
N ILE A 61 17.65 -13.45 -7.29
CA ILE A 61 17.56 -14.28 -6.09
C ILE A 61 18.93 -14.43 -5.43
N ARG A 62 19.99 -14.66 -6.23
CA ARG A 62 21.37 -14.74 -5.73
C ARG A 62 21.79 -13.44 -5.07
N ASP A 63 21.59 -12.31 -5.75
CA ASP A 63 21.95 -10.97 -5.23
C ASP A 63 21.21 -10.65 -3.94
N PHE A 64 19.92 -10.99 -3.86
CA PHE A 64 19.12 -10.79 -2.65
C PHE A 64 19.56 -11.70 -1.50
N GLY A 65 19.89 -12.97 -1.79
CA GLY A 65 20.44 -13.89 -0.80
C GLY A 65 21.77 -13.39 -0.22
N SER A 66 22.70 -12.96 -1.09
CA SER A 66 23.97 -12.38 -0.66
C SER A 66 23.80 -11.09 0.13
N PHE A 67 22.80 -10.26 -0.18
CA PHE A 67 22.47 -9.09 0.61
C PHE A 67 22.00 -9.47 2.03
N LEU A 68 21.10 -10.46 2.15
CA LEU A 68 20.62 -10.93 3.45
C LEU A 68 21.74 -11.53 4.31
N GLU A 69 22.69 -12.25 3.70
CA GLU A 69 23.87 -12.79 4.39
C GLU A 69 24.80 -11.69 4.96
N GLN A 70 24.80 -10.51 4.34
CA GLN A 70 25.56 -9.34 4.81
C GLN A 70 24.79 -8.50 5.83
N SER A 71 23.46 -8.72 5.95
CA SER A 71 22.64 -7.99 6.91
C SER A 71 22.73 -8.63 8.29
N THR A 72 23.18 -7.85 9.27
CA THR A 72 23.06 -8.21 10.68
C THR A 72 21.63 -7.94 11.14
N PRO A 73 20.95 -8.92 11.77
CA PRO A 73 19.69 -8.64 12.45
C PRO A 73 19.90 -7.52 13.48
N GLY A 74 19.07 -6.48 13.43
CA GLY A 74 18.98 -5.51 14.52
C GLY A 74 18.31 -6.14 15.74
N ASP A 75 18.47 -5.50 16.90
CA ASP A 75 17.73 -5.88 18.09
C ASP A 75 16.23 -5.69 17.84
N GLU A 76 15.43 -6.62 18.38
CA GLU A 76 13.97 -6.46 18.36
C GLU A 76 13.62 -5.22 19.20
N PRO A 77 12.85 -4.26 18.66
CA PRO A 77 12.57 -3.02 19.36
C PRO A 77 11.82 -3.30 20.66
N SER A 78 12.26 -2.63 21.73
CA SER A 78 11.58 -2.68 23.02
C SER A 78 10.19 -2.05 22.95
N LEU A 79 9.33 -2.40 23.91
CA LEU A 79 7.98 -1.82 24.01
C LEU A 79 8.03 -0.29 24.11
N ASP A 80 9.01 0.27 24.82
CA ASP A 80 9.19 1.72 24.97
C ASP A 80 9.57 2.39 23.63
N GLU A 81 10.39 1.73 22.80
CA GLU A 81 10.74 2.21 21.46
C GLU A 81 9.55 2.14 20.50
N ILE A 82 8.71 1.10 20.63
CA ILE A 82 7.48 0.97 19.85
C ILE A 82 6.48 2.06 20.23
N GLU A 83 6.28 2.30 21.53
CA GLU A 83 5.38 3.35 22.01
C GLU A 83 5.86 4.74 21.58
N SER A 84 7.16 5.03 21.67
CA SER A 84 7.75 6.32 21.25
C SER A 84 7.61 6.59 19.75
N ALA A 85 7.50 5.57 18.91
CA ALA A 85 7.33 5.71 17.46
C ALA A 85 5.86 5.88 17.03
N MET A 86 4.91 5.68 17.95
CA MET A 86 3.47 5.80 17.70
C MET A 86 2.88 7.15 18.16
N GLU A 87 3.66 7.96 18.88
CA GLU A 87 3.35 9.36 19.25
C GLU A 87 3.75 10.36 18.15
#